data_AF-A0A3D1A913-F1
#
_entry.id   AF-A0A3D1A913-F1
#
_cell.length_a   1.000
_cell.length_b   1.000
_cell.length_c   1.000
_cell.angle_alpha   90.00
_cell.angle_beta   90.00
_cell.angle_gamma   90.00
#
_symmetry.space_group_name_H-M   'P 1'
#
loop_
_entity.id
_entity.type
_entity.pdbx_description
1 polymer ?
#
loop_
_entity_poly.entity_id
_entity_poly.type
_entity_poly.pdbx_seq_one_letter_code
_entity_poly.pdbx_strand_id
1 'polypeptide(L)'
;KLAREAGFHYAPVSLVTDYDCWKEGEEVDQHKVSETMTKNIHNIRRLLVKIIPMVAAAGCRGNCPEFIKNSLLTHKENFPAATYKKLKLILG
;
A
#
# COMPACT_ATOMS: atom_id res chain seq x y z
N LYS A 1 0.76 -3.10 6.56
CA LYS A 1 -0.08 -3.76 7.59
C LYS A 1 -1.56 -3.51 7.33
N LEU A 2 -2.03 -2.27 7.37
CA LEU A 2 -3.45 -1.91 7.14
C LEU A 2 -4.10 -2.49 5.87
N ALA A 3 -3.45 -2.37 4.70
CA ALA A 3 -4.03 -2.89 3.46
C ALA A 3 -4.27 -4.42 3.51
N ARG A 4 -3.37 -5.16 4.16
CA ARG A 4 -3.48 -6.61 4.33
C ARG A 4 -4.61 -6.98 5.30
N GLU A 5 -4.75 -6.22 6.39
CA GLU A 5 -5.86 -6.37 7.33
C GLU A 5 -7.21 -6.09 6.63
N ALA A 6 -7.26 -5.11 5.73
CA ALA A 6 -8.44 -4.82 4.91
C ALA A 6 -8.68 -5.82 3.75
N GLY A 7 -7.87 -6.87 3.60
CA GLY A 7 -8.01 -7.86 2.53
C GLY A 7 -7.53 -7.40 1.14
N PHE A 8 -6.81 -6.29 1.06
CA PHE A 8 -6.27 -5.76 -0.20
C PHE A 8 -4.89 -6.33 -0.55
N HIS A 9 -4.67 -6.52 -1.86
CA HIS A 9 -3.32 -6.69 -2.41
C HIS A 9 -2.65 -5.32 -2.45
N TYR A 10 -1.48 -5.21 -1.82
CA TYR A 10 -0.76 -3.95 -1.75
C TYR A 10 0.67 -4.16 -2.23
N ALA A 11 1.09 -3.37 -3.22
CA ALA A 11 2.43 -3.37 -3.77
C ALA A 11 2.88 -1.91 -3.94
N PRO A 12 3.92 -1.45 -3.22
CA PRO A 12 4.46 -0.11 -3.42
C PRO A 12 5.33 -0.06 -4.68
N VAL A 13 5.35 1.10 -5.34
CA VAL A 13 6.39 1.45 -6.33
C VAL A 13 7.15 2.64 -5.78
N SER A 14 8.40 2.42 -5.39
CA SER A 14 9.26 3.46 -4.81
C SER A 14 9.95 4.27 -5.90
N LEU A 15 9.84 5.59 -5.81
CA LEU A 15 10.48 6.54 -6.72
C LEU A 15 11.67 7.15 -5.98
N VAL A 16 12.89 6.69 -6.29
CA VAL A 16 14.11 7.19 -5.65
C VAL A 16 14.34 8.65 -6.05
N THR A 17 14.48 9.55 -5.06
CA THR A 17 14.61 11.00 -5.26
C THR A 17 16.00 11.54 -4.97
N ASP A 18 16.71 10.91 -4.05
CA ASP A 18 17.96 11.38 -3.45
C ASP A 18 18.66 10.21 -2.73
N TYR A 19 19.82 10.49 -2.12
CA TYR A 19 20.63 9.53 -1.38
C TYR A 19 20.48 9.66 0.14
N ASP A 20 19.36 10.18 0.63
CA ASP A 20 19.12 10.43 2.05
C ASP A 20 20.26 11.29 2.65
N CYS A 21 20.58 11.15 3.94
CA CYS A 21 21.62 11.94 4.60
C CYS A 21 23.01 11.29 4.64
N TRP A 22 23.17 10.06 4.13
CA TRP A 22 24.41 9.31 4.32
C TRP A 22 25.48 9.64 3.28
N LYS A 23 25.12 10.24 2.14
CA LYS A 23 26.04 10.55 1.06
C LYS A 23 26.56 11.97 1.18
N GLU A 24 27.79 12.11 1.64
CA GLU A 24 28.46 13.41 1.82
C GLU A 24 28.44 14.24 0.52
N GLY A 25 28.01 15.49 0.62
CA GLY A 25 27.87 16.43 -0.50
C GLY A 25 26.64 16.22 -1.39
N GLU A 26 25.89 15.14 -1.16
CA GLU A 26 24.63 14.82 -1.84
C GLU A 26 23.48 14.56 -0.86
N GLU A 27 23.55 15.16 0.33
CA GLU A 27 22.51 15.05 1.34
C GLU A 27 21.17 15.54 0.79
N VAL A 28 20.10 14.96 1.36
CA VAL A 28 18.72 15.28 1.03
C VAL A 28 18.44 16.78 1.16
N ASP A 29 17.82 17.33 0.12
CA ASP A 29 17.37 18.71 0.04
C ASP A 29 15.99 18.77 -0.63
N GLN A 30 15.12 19.65 -0.14
CA GLN A 30 13.73 19.74 -0.60
C GLN A 30 13.62 20.07 -2.09
N HIS A 31 14.50 20.94 -2.60
CA HIS A 31 14.49 21.31 -4.01
C HIS A 31 14.92 20.14 -4.89
N LYS A 32 16.01 19.44 -4.51
CA LYS A 32 16.46 18.22 -5.21
C LYS A 32 15.37 17.14 -5.26
N VAL A 33 14.71 16.90 -4.12
CA VAL A 33 13.61 15.92 -4.03
C VAL A 33 12.47 16.28 -4.99
N SER A 34 12.05 17.54 -4.99
CA SER A 34 10.94 18.01 -5.83
C SER A 34 11.26 17.92 -7.32
N GLU A 35 12.49 18.27 -7.70
CA GLU A 35 12.97 18.18 -9.09
C GLU A 35 13.02 16.73 -9.57
N THR A 36 13.66 15.84 -8.80
CA THR A 36 13.76 14.41 -9.16
C THR A 36 12.40 13.73 -9.16
N MET A 37 11.53 14.05 -8.20
CA MET A 37 10.15 13.56 -8.17
C MET A 37 9.39 13.94 -9.45
N THR A 38 9.49 15.20 -9.89
CA THR A 38 8.84 15.68 -11.11
C THR A 38 9.29 14.89 -12.35
N LYS A 39 10.58 14.57 -12.44
CA LYS A 39 11.13 13.70 -13.50
C LYS A 39 10.59 12.26 -13.38
N ASN A 40 10.51 11.72 -12.17
CA ASN A 40 10.01 10.37 -11.92
C ASN A 40 8.51 10.20 -12.20
N ILE A 41 7.70 11.25 -12.02
CA ILE A 41 6.24 11.22 -12.28
C ILE A 41 5.92 10.75 -13.70
N HIS A 42 6.69 11.16 -14.70
CA HIS A 42 6.49 10.71 -16.08
C HIS A 42 6.72 9.20 -16.24
N ASN A 43 7.74 8.68 -15.59
CA ASN A 43 8.09 7.25 -15.65
C ASN A 43 7.03 6.39 -14.95
N ILE A 44 6.61 6.78 -13.73
CA ILE A 44 5.60 6.03 -12.97
C ILE A 44 4.25 6.03 -13.66
N ARG A 45 3.83 7.14 -14.30
CA ARG A 45 2.58 7.18 -15.07
C ARG A 45 2.58 6.16 -16.20
N ARG A 46 3.67 6.09 -16.97
CA ARG A 46 3.83 5.09 -18.04
C ARG A 46 3.85 3.66 -17.50
N LEU A 47 4.45 3.43 -16.34
CA LEU A 47 4.42 2.12 -15.67
C LEU A 47 3.00 1.75 -15.26
N LEU A 48 2.29 2.62 -14.54
CA LEU A 48 0.94 2.36 -14.03
C LEU A 48 -0.06 2.02 -15.15
N VAL A 49 -0.04 2.78 -16.25
CA VAL A 49 -0.90 2.52 -17.41
C VAL A 49 -0.65 1.12 -17.99
N LYS A 50 0.60 0.64 -17.98
CA LYS A 50 0.95 -0.70 -18.48
C LYS A 50 0.58 -1.80 -17.49
N ILE A 51 0.84 -1.62 -16.19
CA ILE A 51 0.71 -2.71 -15.22
C ILE A 51 -0.72 -2.92 -14.72
N ILE A 52 -1.56 -1.88 -14.66
CA ILE A 52 -2.91 -1.99 -14.08
C ILE A 52 -3.75 -3.04 -14.84
N PRO A 53 -3.81 -3.05 -16.18
CA PRO A 53 -4.53 -4.09 -16.93
C PRO A 53 -3.95 -5.49 -16.70
N MET A 54 -2.62 -5.61 -16.59
CA MET A 54 -1.96 -6.90 -16.37
C MET A 54 -2.29 -7.47 -14.98
N VAL A 55 -2.30 -6.62 -13.94
CA VAL A 55 -2.69 -7.02 -12.58
C VAL A 55 -4.17 -7.40 -12.54
N ALA A 56 -5.03 -6.63 -13.21
CA ALA A 56 -6.45 -6.97 -13.31
C ALA A 56 -6.67 -8.34 -13.98
N ALA A 57 -5.95 -8.62 -15.07
CA ALA A 57 -6.02 -9.90 -15.77
C ALA A 57 -5.45 -11.08 -14.95
N ALA A 58 -4.43 -10.84 -14.12
CA ALA A 58 -3.86 -11.87 -13.24
C ALA A 58 -4.84 -12.35 -12.16
N GLY A 59 -5.75 -11.45 -11.75
CA GLY A 59 -6.78 -11.72 -10.76
C GLY A 59 -6.24 -12.04 -9.35
N CYS A 60 -7.15 -12.38 -8.45
CA CYS A 60 -6.82 -12.82 -7.10
C CYS A 60 -6.78 -14.35 -7.05
N ARG A 61 -5.66 -14.94 -6.61
CA ARG A 61 -5.49 -16.41 -6.49
C ARG A 61 -5.46 -16.92 -5.05
N GLY A 62 -5.28 -16.03 -4.08
CA GLY A 62 -5.44 -16.34 -2.67
C GLY A 62 -6.85 -15.95 -2.24
N ASN A 63 -7.43 -16.59 -1.24
CA ASN A 63 -8.74 -16.22 -0.71
C ASN A 63 -8.66 -14.91 0.11
N CYS A 64 -8.15 -13.83 -0.50
CA CYS A 64 -7.72 -12.59 0.15
C CYS A 64 -8.85 -11.83 0.85
N PRO A 65 -10.10 -11.78 0.32
CA PRO A 65 -11.22 -11.20 1.07
C PRO A 65 -11.52 -11.94 2.37
N GLU A 66 -11.17 -13.22 2.48
CA GLU A 66 -11.37 -14.02 3.68
C GLU A 66 -10.17 -14.03 4.62
N PHE A 67 -9.07 -13.36 4.26
CA PHE A 67 -7.85 -13.32 5.06
C PHE A 67 -8.15 -12.92 6.51
N ILE A 68 -9.00 -11.91 6.70
CA ILE A 68 -9.31 -11.40 8.04
C ILE A 68 -10.10 -12.40 8.89
N LYS A 69 -10.95 -13.23 8.27
CA LYS A 69 -11.81 -14.18 9.01
C LYS A 69 -10.98 -15.15 9.85
N ASN A 70 -9.81 -15.54 9.33
CA ASN A 70 -8.91 -16.50 9.95
C ASN A 70 -7.76 -15.84 10.73
N SER A 71 -7.64 -14.51 10.71
CA SER A 71 -6.55 -13.79 11.38
C SER A 71 -6.99 -13.06 12.66
N LEU A 72 -8.27 -13.15 13.03
CA LEU A 72 -8.80 -12.55 14.25
C LEU A 72 -8.63 -13.52 15.43
N LEU A 73 -7.96 -13.05 16.47
CA LEU A 73 -7.82 -13.81 17.72
C LEU A 73 -9.06 -13.71 18.60
N THR A 74 -9.75 -12.56 18.56
CA THR A 74 -10.93 -12.33 19.36
C THR A 74 -12.14 -13.04 18.73
N HIS A 75 -12.84 -13.84 19.52
CA HIS A 75 -14.09 -14.46 19.09
C HIS A 75 -15.16 -13.39 18.83
N LYS A 76 -16.01 -13.56 17.80
CA LYS A 76 -17.01 -12.55 17.38
C LYS A 76 -17.95 -12.11 18.50
N GLU A 77 -18.30 -13.04 19.39
CA GLU A 77 -19.18 -12.79 20.55
C GLU A 77 -18.56 -11.83 21.57
N ASN A 78 -17.23 -11.70 21.56
CA ASN A 78 -16.48 -10.85 22.49
C ASN A 78 -16.15 -9.47 21.89
N PHE A 79 -16.72 -9.11 20.73
CA PHE A 79 -16.47 -7.82 20.10
C PHE A 79 -17.20 -6.69 20.86
N PRO A 80 -16.49 -5.70 21.42
CA PRO A 80 -17.14 -4.54 21.99
C PRO A 80 -17.91 -3.78 20.90
N ALA A 81 -19.16 -3.43 21.16
CA ALA A 81 -20.04 -2.79 20.16
C ALA A 81 -19.43 -1.52 19.53
N ALA A 82 -18.74 -0.71 20.34
CA ALA A 82 -18.05 0.49 19.86
C ALA A 82 -16.92 0.18 18.88
N THR A 83 -16.13 -0.87 19.12
CA THR A 83 -15.02 -1.29 18.26
C THR A 83 -15.53 -1.93 16.97
N TYR A 84 -16.54 -2.81 17.06
CA TYR A 84 -17.15 -3.40 15.88
C TYR A 84 -17.72 -2.32 14.95
N LYS A 85 -18.41 -1.32 15.50
CA LYS A 85 -18.93 -0.19 14.70
C LYS A 85 -17.82 0.56 13.94
N LYS A 86 -16.64 0.74 14.55
CA LYS A 86 -15.48 1.40 13.91
C LYS A 86 -14.86 0.55 12.79
N LEU A 87 -14.83 -0.78 12.97
CA LEU A 87 -14.14 -1.71 12.07
C LEU A 87 -15.06 -2.46 11.10
N LYS A 88 -16.36 -2.15 11.10
CA LYS A 88 -17.40 -2.84 10.31
C LYS A 88 -17.02 -3.02 8.83
N LEU A 89 -16.44 -2.00 8.21
CA LEU A 89 -16.05 -2.02 6.78
C LEU A 89 -15.01 -3.08 6.44
N ILE A 90 -14.23 -3.52 7.43
CA ILE A 90 -13.11 -4.45 7.26
C ILE A 90 -13.50 -5.85 7.79
N LEU A 91 -14.30 -5.93 8.85
CA LEU A 91 -14.70 -7.21 9.48
C LEU A 91 -15.89 -7.90 8.79
N GLY A 92 -16.68 -7.15 7.99
CA GLY A 92 -17.99 -7.61 7.51
C GLY A 92 -19.09 -7.30 8.51
#